data_AF-V5KVU9-F1
#
_entry.id   AF-V5KVU9-F1
#
_cell.length_a   1.000
_cell.length_b   1.000
_cell.length_c   1.000
_cell.angle_alpha   90.00
_cell.angle_beta   90.00
_cell.angle_gamma   90.00
#
_symmetry.space_group_name_H-M   'P 1'
#
loop_
_entity.id
_entity.type
_entity.pdbx_description
1 polymer ?
#
loop_
_entity_poly.entity_id
_entity_poly.type
_entity_poly.pdbx_seq_one_letter_code
_entity_poly.pdbx_strand_id
1 'polypeptide(L)'
;VGGPSVLAAPDYYPEVDFLHLGEAGDGTLRLFEHLDQTVHRPNAPLRFKTMDRLPLDQFPTPAYDKIHVMNYLLGSIQFSSGCPFTCEFCDIPGLYGRNPRLKTPEQIIAELDQLADSGIPSAYFVDDN
;
A
#
# COMPACT_ATOMS: atom_id res chain seq x y z
N VAL A 1 11.80 -4.95 -1.20
CA VAL A 1 10.86 -5.11 -0.06
C VAL A 1 10.28 -3.74 0.28
N GLY A 2 9.04 -3.66 0.77
CA GLY A 2 8.39 -2.41 1.19
C GLY A 2 7.36 -2.65 2.30
N GLY A 3 6.52 -1.67 2.57
CA GLY A 3 5.48 -1.72 3.60
C GLY A 3 5.84 -0.96 4.89
N PRO A 4 4.92 -0.92 5.89
CA PRO A 4 5.04 -0.07 7.08
C PRO A 4 6.32 -0.32 7.87
N SER A 5 6.71 -1.60 8.05
CA SER A 5 7.93 -1.93 8.79
C SER A 5 9.19 -1.40 8.11
N VAL A 6 9.28 -1.52 6.78
CA VAL A 6 10.44 -1.03 6.00
C VAL A 6 10.48 0.50 6.00
N LEU A 7 9.32 1.15 5.91
CA LEU A 7 9.24 2.60 6.00
C LEU A 7 9.65 3.13 7.38
N ALA A 8 9.23 2.45 8.45
CA ALA A 8 9.54 2.84 9.83
C ALA A 8 11.01 2.60 10.20
N ALA A 9 11.60 1.50 9.73
CA ALA A 9 12.96 1.08 10.09
C ALA A 9 13.74 0.52 8.89
N PRO A 10 14.07 1.34 7.88
CA PRO A 10 14.74 0.86 6.66
C PRO A 10 16.13 0.29 6.93
N ASP A 11 16.81 0.74 7.98
CA ASP A 11 18.15 0.29 8.35
C ASP A 11 18.16 -1.15 8.90
N TYR A 12 17.00 -1.73 9.22
CA TYR A 12 16.87 -3.11 9.67
C TYR A 12 16.87 -4.12 8.51
N TYR A 13 16.94 -3.64 7.27
CA TYR A 13 16.94 -4.44 6.05
C TYR A 13 18.22 -4.23 5.21
N PRO A 14 19.45 -4.35 5.80
CA PRO A 14 20.70 -4.04 5.10
C PRO A 14 21.02 -4.99 3.95
N GLU A 15 20.49 -6.21 3.94
CA GLU A 15 20.71 -7.23 2.92
C GLU A 15 19.78 -7.12 1.71
N VAL A 16 18.78 -6.23 1.77
CA VAL A 16 17.77 -6.06 0.72
C VAL A 16 18.28 -5.10 -0.35
N ASP A 17 18.28 -5.58 -1.58
CA ASP A 17 18.80 -4.84 -2.74
C ASP A 17 18.00 -3.58 -3.07
N PHE A 18 16.67 -3.67 -2.98
CA PHE A 18 15.75 -2.58 -3.30
C PHE A 18 14.70 -2.40 -2.19
N LEU A 19 14.71 -1.23 -1.56
CA LEU A 19 13.77 -0.82 -0.53
C LEU A 19 12.78 0.19 -1.11
N HIS A 20 11.48 -0.11 -1.04
CA HIS A 20 10.41 0.84 -1.35
C HIS A 20 9.88 1.43 -0.04
N LEU A 21 10.00 2.76 0.10
CA LEU A 21 9.73 3.47 1.35
C LEU A 21 8.52 4.39 1.17
N GLY A 22 7.35 3.94 1.57
CA GLY A 22 6.12 4.73 1.47
C GLY A 22 5.00 3.94 0.81
N GLU A 23 3.87 4.60 0.63
CA GLU A 23 2.76 4.09 -0.19
C GLU A 23 3.05 4.27 -1.67
N ALA A 24 2.11 3.81 -2.52
CA ALA A 24 2.18 4.03 -3.95
C ALA A 24 2.25 5.53 -4.31
N GLY A 25 3.17 5.88 -5.20
CA GLY A 25 3.44 7.25 -5.61
C GLY A 25 4.68 7.35 -6.49
N ASP A 26 5.33 8.53 -6.51
CA ASP A 26 6.54 8.78 -7.31
C ASP A 26 7.68 7.79 -7.05
N GLY A 27 7.84 7.35 -5.80
CA GLY A 27 8.83 6.35 -5.41
C GLY A 27 8.59 4.99 -6.08
N THR A 28 7.32 4.61 -6.26
CA THR A 28 6.94 3.38 -6.98
C THR A 28 7.28 3.49 -8.46
N LEU A 29 6.98 4.63 -9.08
CA LEU A 29 7.28 4.86 -10.50
C LEU A 29 8.79 4.81 -10.76
N ARG A 30 9.59 5.48 -9.92
CA ARG A 30 11.06 5.43 -10.03
C ARG A 30 11.64 4.04 -9.83
N LEU A 31 11.01 3.22 -8.98
CA LEU A 31 11.40 1.82 -8.84
C LEU A 31 11.14 1.05 -10.14
N PHE A 32 9.97 1.21 -10.76
CA PHE A 32 9.66 0.55 -12.02
C PHE A 32 10.57 1.03 -13.16
N GLU A 33 10.79 2.34 -13.28
CA GLU A 33 11.73 2.91 -14.25
C GLU A 33 13.15 2.35 -14.09
N HIS A 34 13.60 2.13 -12.86
CA HIS A 34 14.88 1.48 -12.61
C HIS A 34 14.88 0.02 -13.06
N LEU A 35 13.84 -0.74 -12.73
CA LEU A 35 13.73 -2.16 -13.09
C LEU A 35 13.61 -2.38 -14.60
N ASP A 36 12.99 -1.44 -15.33
CA ASP A 36 12.94 -1.45 -16.79
C ASP A 36 14.32 -1.25 -17.43
N GLN A 37 15.23 -0.54 -16.74
CA GLN A 37 16.60 -0.35 -17.19
C GLN A 37 17.51 -1.51 -16.80
N THR A 38 17.35 -2.04 -15.59
CA THR A 38 18.21 -3.10 -15.05
C THR A 38 17.59 -3.80 -13.85
N VAL A 39 17.84 -5.10 -13.77
CA VAL A 39 17.55 -5.94 -12.60
C VAL A 39 18.83 -6.46 -11.94
N HIS A 40 20.01 -5.93 -12.33
CA HIS A 40 21.27 -6.30 -11.72
C HIS A 40 21.29 -5.91 -10.24
N ARG A 41 21.81 -6.83 -9.42
CA ARG A 41 22.00 -6.60 -7.98
C ARG A 41 22.94 -5.41 -7.74
N PRO A 42 22.52 -4.36 -7.03
CA PRO A 42 23.39 -3.23 -6.72
C PRO A 42 24.42 -3.60 -5.65
N ASN A 43 25.53 -2.86 -5.62
CA ASN A 43 26.58 -3.06 -4.60
C ASN A 43 26.19 -2.57 -3.19
N ALA A 44 25.09 -1.81 -3.09
CA ALA A 44 24.51 -1.33 -1.85
C ALA A 44 22.98 -1.19 -2.02
N PRO A 45 22.19 -1.29 -0.94
CA PRO A 45 20.74 -1.11 -0.98
C PRO A 45 20.32 0.20 -1.64
N LEU A 46 19.43 0.13 -2.63
CA LEU A 46 18.80 1.30 -3.23
C LEU A 46 17.46 1.59 -2.56
N ARG A 47 17.22 2.86 -2.24
CA ARG A 47 16.02 3.33 -1.54
C ARG A 47 15.13 4.16 -2.47
N PHE A 48 13.94 3.67 -2.74
CA PHE A 48 12.90 4.34 -3.52
C PHE A 48 11.84 4.88 -2.57
N LYS A 49 12.08 6.09 -2.06
CA LYS A 49 11.16 6.75 -1.11
C LYS A 49 10.07 7.52 -1.84
N THR A 50 8.81 7.28 -1.51
CA THR A 50 7.69 8.08 -2.00
C THR A 50 7.68 9.42 -1.27
N MET A 51 7.74 10.50 -2.05
CA MET A 51 7.61 11.89 -1.60
C MET A 51 6.22 12.41 -1.92
N ASP A 52 5.73 12.11 -3.13
CA ASP A 52 4.41 12.47 -3.62
C ASP A 52 3.56 11.22 -3.73
N ARG A 53 2.65 11.05 -2.76
CA ARG A 53 1.76 9.90 -2.70
C ARG A 53 0.63 10.07 -3.71
N LEU A 54 0.33 9.00 -4.43
CA LEU A 54 -0.78 8.98 -5.38
C LEU A 54 -2.12 9.15 -4.64
N PRO A 55 -3.05 9.99 -5.09
CA PRO A 55 -4.39 10.06 -4.52
C PRO A 55 -5.07 8.68 -4.47
N LEU A 56 -5.80 8.39 -3.38
CA LEU A 56 -6.41 7.07 -3.19
C LEU A 56 -7.50 6.77 -4.22
N ASP A 57 -8.17 7.80 -4.73
CA ASP A 57 -9.14 7.71 -5.82
C ASP A 57 -8.53 7.31 -7.17
N GLN A 58 -7.20 7.33 -7.30
CA GLN A 58 -6.46 6.86 -8.47
C GLN A 58 -5.89 5.46 -8.30
N PHE A 59 -6.09 4.83 -7.14
CA PHE A 59 -5.65 3.44 -6.95
C PHE A 59 -6.54 2.52 -7.78
N PRO A 60 -5.95 1.54 -8.48
CA PRO A 60 -6.74 0.53 -9.15
C PRO A 60 -7.46 -0.34 -8.10
N THR A 61 -8.58 -0.92 -8.49
CA THR A 61 -9.19 -2.03 -7.74
C THR A 61 -8.13 -3.11 -7.50
N PRO A 62 -7.98 -3.64 -6.28
CA PRO A 62 -7.10 -4.78 -6.03
C PRO A 62 -7.41 -5.92 -7.00
N ALA A 63 -6.38 -6.61 -7.47
CA ALA A 63 -6.51 -7.64 -8.50
C ALA A 63 -7.10 -8.95 -7.96
N TYR A 64 -8.32 -8.90 -7.41
CA TYR A 64 -9.03 -10.05 -6.85
C TYR A 64 -9.20 -11.18 -7.87
N ASP A 65 -9.29 -10.83 -9.15
CA ASP A 65 -9.36 -11.77 -10.29
C ASP A 65 -8.08 -12.62 -10.47
N LYS A 66 -6.95 -12.21 -9.87
CA LYS A 66 -5.67 -12.93 -9.96
C LYS A 66 -5.47 -13.95 -8.86
N ILE A 67 -6.38 -14.03 -7.89
CA ILE A 67 -6.27 -14.94 -6.76
C ILE A 67 -7.56 -15.75 -6.59
N HIS A 68 -7.45 -16.91 -5.95
CA HIS A 68 -8.63 -17.63 -5.51
C HIS A 68 -9.07 -17.05 -4.16
N VAL A 69 -9.97 -16.06 -4.20
CA VAL A 69 -10.41 -15.27 -3.04
C VAL A 69 -10.92 -16.15 -1.89
N MET A 70 -11.56 -17.28 -2.20
CA MET A 70 -12.05 -18.24 -1.20
C MET A 70 -10.96 -19.00 -0.42
N ASN A 71 -9.68 -18.81 -0.76
CA ASN A 71 -8.56 -19.30 0.06
C ASN A 71 -8.28 -18.41 1.28
N TYR A 72 -8.93 -17.26 1.39
CA TYR A 72 -8.69 -16.25 2.42
C TYR A 72 -9.90 -16.13 3.35
N LEU A 73 -9.64 -15.82 4.63
CA LEU A 73 -10.67 -15.73 5.66
C LEU A 73 -11.61 -14.52 5.47
N LEU A 74 -11.07 -13.40 5.00
CA LEU A 74 -11.74 -12.10 4.90
C LEU A 74 -11.30 -11.38 3.63
N GLY A 75 -12.23 -10.66 2.99
CA GLY A 75 -11.92 -9.72 1.92
C GLY A 75 -11.48 -8.40 2.52
N SER A 76 -10.21 -8.04 2.36
CA SER A 76 -9.70 -6.77 2.88
C SER A 76 -10.07 -5.62 1.96
N ILE A 77 -10.64 -4.56 2.51
CA ILE A 77 -10.99 -3.32 1.81
C ILE A 77 -10.33 -2.16 2.53
N GLN A 78 -9.76 -1.22 1.78
CA GLN A 78 -9.23 0.03 2.34
C GLN A 78 -10.02 1.19 1.75
N PHE A 79 -10.63 2.00 2.61
CA PHE A 79 -11.34 3.22 2.24
C PHE A 79 -10.47 4.46 2.40
N SER A 80 -9.65 4.50 3.44
CA SER A 80 -8.81 5.66 3.76
C SER A 80 -7.36 5.29 4.06
N SER A 81 -6.48 6.29 3.93
CA SER A 81 -5.08 6.21 4.30
C SER A 81 -4.63 7.52 4.95
N GLY A 82 -3.98 7.40 6.11
CA GLY A 82 -3.55 8.52 6.94
C GLY A 82 -4.59 8.89 8.00
N CYS A 83 -4.15 9.58 9.06
CA CYS A 83 -4.97 9.87 10.23
C CYS A 83 -4.65 11.26 10.82
N PRO A 84 -5.66 12.10 11.13
CA PRO A 84 -5.43 13.46 11.61
C PRO A 84 -5.06 13.53 13.10
N PHE A 85 -5.25 12.43 13.83
CA PHE A 85 -4.98 12.39 15.26
C PHE A 85 -3.48 12.46 15.57
N THR A 86 -3.17 12.72 16.84
CA THR A 86 -1.80 12.87 17.37
C THR A 86 -1.56 11.93 18.55
N CYS A 87 -2.12 10.72 18.47
CA CYS A 87 -1.94 9.71 19.51
C CYS A 87 -0.45 9.39 19.66
N GLU A 88 0.10 9.52 20.87
CA GLU A 88 1.54 9.37 21.13
C GLU A 88 2.09 7.96 20.81
N PHE A 89 1.21 6.96 20.82
CA PHE A 89 1.53 5.57 20.57
C PHE A 89 1.42 5.16 19.10
N CYS A 90 0.90 6.03 18.23
CA CYS A 90 0.51 5.69 16.87
C CYS A 90 1.49 6.23 15.84
N ASP A 91 1.98 5.37 14.96
CA ASP A 91 2.93 5.69 13.89
C ASP A 91 2.25 6.09 12.57
N ILE A 92 0.95 5.82 12.42
CA ILE A 92 0.16 6.12 11.21
C ILE A 92 0.36 7.56 10.71
N PRO A 93 0.24 8.63 11.53
CA PRO A 93 0.40 9.98 11.00
C PRO A 93 1.82 10.27 10.50
N GLY A 94 2.83 9.57 11.03
CA GLY A 94 4.23 9.66 10.58
C GLY A 94 4.49 8.86 9.30
N LEU A 95 3.86 7.70 9.15
CA LEU A 95 4.01 6.82 7.98
C LEU A 95 3.15 7.27 6.79
N TYR A 96 1.86 7.50 7.02
CA TYR A 96 0.83 7.73 5.99
C TYR A 96 0.30 9.17 5.95
N GLY A 97 0.79 10.01 6.86
CA GLY A 97 0.49 11.44 6.87
C GLY A 97 -0.76 11.79 7.68
N ARG A 98 -0.91 13.10 7.93
CA ARG A 98 -1.94 13.66 8.82
C ARG A 98 -3.25 14.01 8.12
N ASN A 99 -3.25 14.06 6.80
CA ASN A 99 -4.43 14.40 6.00
C ASN A 99 -4.94 13.11 5.37
N PRO A 100 -6.04 12.54 5.88
CA PRO A 100 -6.63 11.33 5.32
C PRO A 100 -6.96 11.54 3.85
N ARG A 101 -6.54 10.60 3.02
CA ARG A 101 -6.93 10.51 1.62
C ARG A 101 -7.97 9.41 1.52
N LEU A 102 -8.98 9.60 0.67
CA LEU A 102 -10.16 8.73 0.63
C LEU A 102 -10.33 8.18 -0.78
N LYS A 103 -10.83 6.95 -0.87
CA LYS A 103 -11.46 6.43 -2.08
C LYS A 103 -12.87 7.01 -2.24
N THR A 104 -13.40 6.99 -3.45
CA THR A 104 -14.80 7.33 -3.70
C THR A 104 -15.73 6.18 -3.29
N PRO A 105 -17.00 6.45 -2.94
CA PRO A 105 -17.98 5.40 -2.66
C PRO A 105 -18.11 4.38 -3.79
N GLU A 106 -18.00 4.81 -5.05
CA GLU A 106 -18.10 3.95 -6.23
C GLU A 106 -16.95 2.93 -6.29
N GLN A 107 -15.73 3.32 -5.91
CA GLN A 107 -14.61 2.38 -5.81
C GLN A 107 -14.85 1.31 -4.74
N ILE A 108 -15.40 1.71 -3.59
CA ILE A 108 -15.70 0.77 -2.50
C ILE A 108 -16.81 -0.21 -2.89
N ILE A 109 -17.86 0.28 -3.54
CA ILE A 109 -18.94 -0.58 -4.05
C ILE A 109 -18.37 -1.57 -5.08
N ALA A 110 -17.54 -1.10 -6.01
CA ALA A 110 -16.92 -1.97 -7.01
C ALA A 110 -16.00 -3.05 -6.38
N GLU A 111 -15.25 -2.72 -5.33
CA GLU A 111 -14.45 -3.69 -4.57
C GLU A 111 -15.32 -4.71 -3.83
N LEU A 112 -16.40 -4.27 -3.19
CA LEU A 112 -17.37 -5.14 -2.51
C LEU A 112 -18.07 -6.09 -3.49
N ASP A 113 -18.49 -5.58 -4.64
CA ASP A 113 -19.15 -6.38 -5.68
C ASP A 113 -18.22 -7.49 -6.19
N GLN A 114 -16.95 -7.17 -6.48
CA GLN A 114 -15.98 -8.19 -6.92
C GLN A 114 -15.71 -9.27 -5.86
N LEU A 115 -15.62 -8.86 -4.59
CA LEU A 115 -15.43 -9.78 -3.47
C LEU A 115 -16.66 -10.69 -3.29
N ALA A 116 -17.87 -10.12 -3.37
CA ALA A 116 -19.13 -10.84 -3.29
C ALA A 116 -19.30 -11.83 -4.46
N ASP A 117 -19.01 -11.39 -5.69
CA ASP A 117 -19.03 -12.23 -6.89
C ASP A 117 -18.01 -13.37 -6.82
N SER A 118 -16.90 -13.17 -6.10
CA SER A 118 -15.89 -14.19 -5.81
C SER A 118 -16.30 -15.15 -4.68
N GLY A 119 -17.45 -14.93 -4.05
CA GLY A 119 -18.05 -15.79 -3.03
C GLY A 119 -17.64 -15.48 -1.59
N ILE A 120 -16.87 -14.42 -1.32
CA ILE A 120 -16.41 -14.14 0.04
C ILE A 120 -17.60 -13.64 0.90
N PRO A 121 -17.85 -14.23 2.07
CA PRO A 121 -19.02 -13.87 2.87
C PRO A 121 -18.80 -12.65 3.77
N SER A 122 -17.56 -12.15 3.86
CA SER A 122 -17.15 -11.16 4.84
C SER A 122 -16.09 -10.22 4.28
N ALA A 123 -16.32 -8.93 4.46
CA ALA A 123 -15.35 -7.87 4.17
C ALA A 123 -14.84 -7.26 5.48
N TYR A 124 -13.58 -6.85 5.49
CA TYR A 124 -12.93 -6.19 6.62
C TYR A 124 -12.26 -4.90 6.14
N PHE A 125 -12.64 -3.78 6.76
CA PHE A 125 -12.01 -2.49 6.50
C PHE A 125 -10.68 -2.40 7.25
N VAL A 126 -9.58 -2.22 6.52
CA VAL A 126 -8.21 -2.16 7.07
C VAL A 126 -7.74 -0.74 7.36
N ASP A 127 -8.69 0.18 7.53
CA ASP A 127 -8.44 1.60 7.76
C ASP A 127 -7.81 1.84 9.14
N ASP A 128 -7.10 2.97 9.25
CA ASP A 128 -6.35 3.33 10.45
C ASP A 128 -7.21 3.99 11.55
N ASN A 129 -8.52 4.20 11.34
CA ASN A 129 -9.41 4.94 12.25
C ASN A 129 -10.83 4.37 12.43
#